data_AF-A0A1E7ERD3-F1
#
_entry.id   AF-A0A1E7ERD3-F1
#
_cell.length_a   1.000
_cell.length_b   1.000
_cell.length_c   1.000
_cell.angle_alpha   90.00
_cell.angle_beta   90.00
_cell.angle_gamma   90.00
#
_symmetry.space_group_name_H-M   'P 1'
#
loop_
_entity.id
_entity.type
_entity.pdbx_description
1 polymer ?
#
loop_
_entity_poly.entity_id
_entity_poly.type
_entity_poly.pdbx_seq_one_letter_code
_entity_poly.pdbx_strand_id
1 'polypeptide(L)'
;MGTKNNNNSNMMLWRRLNVGSEIAVYSKEYKGYFACSVIKTKNKSSSLFQVEYEDDSTEWTDLSKVKFRWQDLDDEEFDSDNDDTTTSSTSSNKRMKKEDNTDDDNNDCEKDDRDKEEHTGIKKLVVPESNPMQVASKKKSTKTEDNDKSGDDDSHDAVMTDDKTTSTIKKLSSKEVKKAHDNKELTKQNALLKIMVNHHMVGTTYLTFEQIFKDLGFKPKDKAIEQAWKEVCAKKLVEEANVSDSAKKYFQLTPEGIDLAASEDYRYQLANPPQTTEELHEQIKKSASKCGVQIFDLLLKNGSMSTDELADECGVSKKGHNFVHGFKQHKTFGYVIKDPNSKRASWILSPDKAFIN
;
A
#
# COMPACT_ATOMS: atom_id res chain seq x y z
N MET A 1 -5.81 25.78 41.47
CA MET A 1 -4.96 25.17 40.43
C MET A 1 -5.70 25.26 39.10
N GLY A 2 -5.23 26.07 38.16
CA GLY A 2 -5.89 26.24 36.87
C GLY A 2 -5.45 25.16 35.88
N THR A 3 -6.37 24.29 35.48
CA THR A 3 -6.18 23.38 34.34
C THR A 3 -5.98 24.20 33.07
N LYS A 4 -4.75 24.23 32.54
CA LYS A 4 -4.46 24.87 31.26
C LYS A 4 -5.19 24.11 30.15
N ASN A 5 -6.12 24.81 29.50
CA ASN A 5 -6.97 24.32 28.41
C ASN A 5 -6.13 23.92 27.19
N ASN A 6 -6.07 22.62 26.88
CA ASN A 6 -5.47 22.07 25.65
C ASN A 6 -6.41 22.17 24.42
N ASN A 7 -7.42 23.05 24.45
CA ASN A 7 -8.50 23.10 23.46
C ASN A 7 -8.11 23.70 22.09
N ASN A 8 -6.94 24.32 21.94
CA ASN A 8 -6.59 25.00 20.69
C ASN A 8 -6.25 24.05 19.53
N SER A 9 -5.84 22.81 19.79
CA SER A 9 -5.54 21.84 18.73
C SER A 9 -6.81 21.43 17.94
N ASN A 10 -7.96 21.35 18.63
CA ASN A 10 -9.20 20.90 18.02
C ASN A 10 -9.82 21.95 17.07
N MET A 11 -9.47 23.24 17.24
CA MET A 11 -10.03 24.34 16.43
C MET A 11 -9.69 24.26 14.93
N MET A 12 -8.72 23.44 14.51
CA MET A 12 -8.34 23.31 13.10
C MET A 12 -8.76 21.99 12.46
N LEU A 13 -9.12 20.96 13.24
CA LEU A 13 -9.37 19.62 12.69
C LEU A 13 -10.66 19.60 11.86
N TRP A 14 -11.73 20.22 12.34
CA TRP A 14 -13.03 20.19 11.65
C TRP A 14 -13.01 20.91 10.31
N ARG A 15 -12.08 21.86 10.10
CA ARG A 15 -11.90 22.56 8.81
C ARG A 15 -11.40 21.63 7.69
N ARG A 16 -10.90 20.45 8.04
CA ARG A 16 -10.43 19.43 7.09
C ARG A 16 -11.48 18.37 6.77
N LEU A 17 -12.65 18.43 7.42
CA LEU A 17 -13.73 17.48 7.18
C LEU A 17 -14.47 17.78 5.89
N ASN A 18 -14.74 16.71 5.14
CA ASN A 18 -15.59 16.72 3.95
C ASN A 18 -16.79 15.79 4.17
N VAL A 19 -17.85 15.96 3.38
CA VAL A 19 -18.90 14.95 3.26
C VAL A 19 -18.26 13.62 2.81
N GLY A 20 -18.62 12.53 3.49
CA GLY A 20 -18.01 11.21 3.36
C GLY A 20 -16.82 10.94 4.29
N SER A 21 -16.46 11.87 5.17
CA SER A 21 -15.40 11.63 6.17
C SER A 21 -15.91 10.68 7.26
N GLU A 22 -15.15 9.63 7.56
CA GLU A 22 -15.37 8.74 8.69
C GLU A 22 -14.65 9.29 9.93
N ILE A 23 -15.41 9.55 11.00
CA ILE A 23 -14.91 10.12 12.24
C ILE A 23 -15.51 9.39 13.44
N ALA A 24 -14.86 9.52 14.59
CA ALA A 24 -15.44 9.09 15.86
C ALA A 24 -15.70 10.30 16.76
N VAL A 25 -16.93 10.45 17.25
CA VAL A 25 -17.38 11.57 18.08
C VAL A 25 -17.47 11.14 19.54
N TYR A 26 -16.88 11.90 20.47
CA TYR A 26 -16.88 11.58 21.90
C TYR A 26 -18.20 11.97 22.56
N SER A 27 -18.94 10.99 23.09
CA SER A 27 -20.09 11.23 23.96
C SER A 27 -19.66 11.32 25.42
N LYS A 28 -20.01 12.44 26.08
CA LYS A 28 -19.74 12.62 27.52
C LYS A 28 -20.59 11.71 28.40
N GLU A 29 -21.79 11.36 27.95
CA GLU A 29 -22.72 10.52 28.70
C GLU A 29 -22.19 9.10 28.85
N TYR A 30 -21.70 8.53 27.74
CA TYR A 30 -21.15 7.17 27.70
C TYR A 30 -19.64 7.12 27.89
N LYS A 31 -18.97 8.28 28.02
CA LYS A 31 -17.51 8.42 28.12
C LYS A 31 -16.73 7.73 26.99
N GLY A 32 -17.31 7.57 25.81
CA GLY A 32 -16.74 6.82 24.69
C GLY A 32 -16.81 7.56 23.35
N TYR A 33 -16.02 7.10 22.38
CA TYR A 33 -16.09 7.56 20.98
C TYR A 33 -17.03 6.67 20.19
N PHE A 34 -17.92 7.27 19.40
CA PHE A 34 -18.88 6.57 18.54
C PHE A 34 -18.55 6.86 17.07
N ALA A 35 -18.40 5.81 16.28
CA ALA A 35 -18.14 5.91 14.85
C ALA A 35 -19.33 6.54 14.12
N CYS A 36 -19.05 7.46 13.20
CA CYS A 36 -20.06 8.10 12.38
C CYS A 36 -19.47 8.62 11.06
N SER A 37 -20.34 8.75 10.06
CA SER A 37 -20.01 9.32 8.76
C SER A 37 -20.57 10.73 8.63
N VAL A 38 -19.76 11.66 8.10
CA VAL A 38 -20.22 13.02 7.80
C VAL A 38 -21.07 12.99 6.53
N ILE A 39 -22.39 13.10 6.63
CA ILE A 39 -23.30 13.00 5.48
C ILE A 39 -23.64 14.35 4.85
N LYS A 40 -23.68 15.45 5.64
CA LYS A 40 -23.95 16.80 5.11
C LYS A 40 -23.18 17.88 5.86
N THR A 41 -22.96 19.01 5.19
CA THR A 41 -22.47 20.25 5.80
C THR A 41 -23.44 21.38 5.48
N LYS A 42 -23.75 22.23 6.46
CA LYS A 42 -24.69 23.35 6.25
C LYS A 42 -24.07 24.44 5.37
N ASN A 43 -22.78 24.74 5.58
CA ASN A 43 -21.99 25.72 4.84
C ASN A 43 -20.51 25.31 4.90
N LYS A 44 -19.73 25.58 3.86
CA LYS A 44 -18.28 25.26 3.79
C LYS A 44 -17.44 25.85 4.93
N SER A 45 -17.90 26.93 5.55
CA SER A 45 -17.23 27.61 6.67
C SER A 45 -17.83 27.27 8.05
N SER A 46 -18.88 26.45 8.10
CA SER A 46 -19.55 26.08 9.34
C SER A 46 -18.88 24.88 10.00
N SER A 47 -18.84 24.88 11.32
CA SER A 47 -18.46 23.72 12.14
C SER A 47 -19.63 22.77 12.41
N LEU A 48 -20.82 23.06 11.86
CA LEU A 48 -22.03 22.27 12.03
C LEU A 48 -22.18 21.27 10.87
N PHE A 49 -22.07 19.99 11.20
CA PHE A 49 -22.15 18.87 10.26
C PHE A 49 -23.31 17.96 10.64
N GLN A 50 -23.97 17.36 9.64
CA GLN A 50 -24.89 16.27 9.88
C GLN A 50 -24.08 14.97 9.85
N VAL A 51 -24.08 14.22 10.94
CA VAL A 51 -23.40 12.93 11.07
C VAL A 51 -24.44 11.81 11.12
N GLU A 52 -24.07 10.65 10.59
CA GLU A 52 -24.84 9.40 10.61
C GLU A 52 -24.05 8.36 11.38
N TYR A 53 -24.65 7.82 12.45
CA TYR A 53 -24.05 6.78 13.28
C TYR A 53 -24.31 5.38 12.70
N GLU A 54 -23.65 4.36 13.26
CA GLU A 54 -23.83 2.97 12.83
C GLU A 54 -25.26 2.41 13.04
N ASP A 55 -26.07 3.06 13.88
CA ASP A 55 -27.47 2.70 14.13
C ASP A 55 -28.46 3.41 13.19
N ASP A 56 -27.96 3.99 12.09
CA ASP A 56 -28.69 4.81 11.12
C ASP A 56 -29.33 6.08 11.71
N SER A 57 -29.01 6.43 12.96
CA SER A 57 -29.45 7.69 13.55
C SER A 57 -28.64 8.85 12.98
N THR A 58 -29.30 9.99 12.75
CA THR A 58 -28.64 11.20 12.24
C THR A 58 -28.89 12.38 13.15
N GLU A 59 -27.84 13.17 13.38
CA GLU A 59 -27.94 14.41 14.14
C GLU A 59 -27.05 15.51 13.55
N TRP A 60 -27.36 16.76 13.87
CA TRP A 60 -26.49 17.90 13.57
C TRP A 60 -25.56 18.17 14.74
N THR A 61 -24.27 17.91 14.56
CA THR A 61 -23.25 18.07 15.60
C THR A 61 -22.32 19.24 15.28
N ASP A 62 -22.08 20.11 16.27
CA ASP A 62 -21.09 21.18 16.17
C ASP A 62 -19.70 20.67 16.56
N LEU A 63 -18.91 20.26 15.57
CA LEU A 63 -17.59 19.64 15.76
C LEU A 63 -16.53 20.62 16.28
N SER A 64 -16.84 21.92 16.39
CA SER A 64 -15.99 22.86 17.13
C SER A 64 -16.14 22.73 18.65
N LYS A 65 -17.28 22.21 19.12
CA LYS A 65 -17.62 22.08 20.54
C LYS A 65 -17.43 20.66 21.08
N VAL A 66 -17.43 19.67 20.20
CA VAL A 66 -17.29 18.25 20.56
C VAL A 66 -15.88 17.76 20.26
N LYS A 67 -15.37 16.83 21.09
CA LYS A 67 -14.12 16.14 20.80
C LYS A 67 -14.41 15.07 19.75
N PHE A 68 -13.62 15.04 18.69
CA PHE A 68 -13.70 13.99 17.69
C PHE A 68 -12.29 13.61 17.25
N ARG A 69 -12.15 12.43 16.66
CA ARG A 69 -10.94 11.95 16.00
C ARG A 69 -11.29 11.39 14.64
N TRP A 70 -10.32 11.35 13.74
CA TRP A 70 -10.48 10.59 12.50
C TRP A 70 -10.62 9.12 12.86
N GLN A 71 -11.55 8.42 12.21
CA GLN A 71 -11.58 6.98 12.29
C GLN A 71 -10.45 6.49 11.38
N ASP A 72 -9.24 6.47 11.92
CA ASP A 72 -8.17 5.76 11.24
C ASP A 72 -8.60 4.29 11.26
N LEU A 73 -8.70 3.66 10.08
CA LEU A 73 -9.10 2.26 9.91
C LEU A 73 -8.22 1.26 10.68
N ASP A 74 -7.16 1.74 11.33
CA ASP A 74 -6.20 0.98 12.09
C ASP A 74 -6.33 1.22 13.63
N ASP A 75 -7.25 2.08 14.10
CA ASP A 75 -7.37 2.54 15.52
C ASP A 75 -8.44 1.79 16.35
N GLU A 76 -8.87 0.59 15.92
CA GLU A 76 -9.72 -0.34 16.70
C GLU A 76 -8.99 -0.96 17.92
N GLU A 77 -7.76 -0.54 18.18
CA GLU A 77 -6.92 -0.94 19.31
C GLU A 77 -7.03 0.13 20.42
N PHE A 78 -8.18 0.24 21.09
CA PHE A 78 -8.22 0.88 22.41
C PHE A 78 -9.16 0.11 23.34
N ASP A 79 -8.50 -0.60 24.25
CA ASP A 79 -9.04 -1.47 25.27
C ASP A 79 -10.19 -0.81 26.04
N SER A 80 -11.31 -1.55 26.12
CA SER A 80 -12.35 -1.35 27.12
C SER A 80 -11.97 -1.96 28.48
N ASP A 81 -10.68 -2.06 28.79
CA ASP A 81 -10.18 -2.47 30.11
C ASP A 81 -10.01 -1.24 31.00
N ASN A 82 -11.13 -0.57 31.29
CA ASN A 82 -11.19 0.34 32.42
C ASN A 82 -11.70 -0.44 33.64
N ASP A 83 -10.87 -1.38 34.10
CA ASP A 83 -11.01 -2.01 35.41
C ASP A 83 -10.61 -1.00 36.50
N ASP A 84 -11.46 -0.95 37.51
CA ASP A 84 -11.48 -0.01 38.60
C ASP A 84 -10.31 -0.27 39.55
N THR A 85 -9.15 0.33 39.28
CA THR A 85 -8.06 0.40 40.26
C THR A 85 -7.53 1.82 40.44
N THR A 86 -8.11 2.50 41.42
CA THR A 86 -7.44 3.55 42.20
C THR A 86 -6.04 3.09 42.63
N THR A 87 -5.01 3.51 41.89
CA THR A 87 -3.65 3.59 42.40
C THR A 87 -3.06 4.98 42.11
N SER A 88 -2.92 5.74 43.20
CA SER A 88 -2.21 7.01 43.27
C SER A 88 -0.76 6.85 42.79
N SER A 89 -0.42 7.43 41.65
CA SER A 89 0.97 7.64 41.23
C SER A 89 1.33 9.11 41.39
N THR A 90 1.86 9.40 42.58
CA THR A 90 2.55 10.61 43.00
C THR A 90 3.69 10.93 42.04
N SER A 91 3.61 12.10 41.41
CA SER A 91 4.63 12.67 40.54
C SER A 91 5.80 13.19 41.37
N SER A 92 6.92 12.47 41.44
CA SER A 92 8.17 12.95 42.01
C SER A 92 8.94 13.77 40.96
N ASN A 93 8.81 15.10 41.09
CA ASN A 93 9.70 16.09 40.49
C ASN A 93 11.16 15.84 40.93
N LYS A 94 12.01 15.30 40.04
CA LYS A 94 13.47 15.34 40.23
C LYS A 94 14.09 16.44 39.36
N ARG A 95 14.18 17.60 40.00
CA ARG A 95 14.94 18.80 39.62
C ARG A 95 16.43 18.44 39.50
N MET A 96 16.95 18.25 38.29
CA MET A 96 18.41 18.24 38.07
C MET A 96 18.89 19.65 37.77
N LYS A 97 19.91 20.03 38.55
CA LYS A 97 20.61 21.29 38.52
C LYS A 97 21.29 21.50 37.17
N LYS A 98 21.23 22.77 36.79
CA LYS A 98 22.03 23.49 35.82
C LYS A 98 23.50 23.52 36.29
N GLU A 99 24.43 23.10 35.45
CA GLU A 99 25.84 23.51 35.54
C GLU A 99 26.26 24.03 34.17
N ASP A 100 26.73 25.27 34.20
CA ASP A 100 27.45 25.97 33.14
C ASP A 100 28.78 25.25 32.86
N ASN A 101 29.19 25.19 31.59
CA ASN A 101 30.59 25.24 31.17
C ASN A 101 30.68 25.62 29.68
N THR A 102 30.97 26.91 29.51
CA THR A 102 31.96 27.53 28.61
C THR A 102 32.64 26.77 27.46
N ASP A 103 32.75 27.54 26.38
CA ASP A 103 33.90 27.75 25.48
C ASP A 103 34.08 26.92 24.20
N ASP A 104 34.26 27.72 23.14
CA ASP A 104 35.14 27.55 21.97
C ASP A 104 35.08 26.24 21.18
N ASP A 105 34.59 26.33 19.94
CA ASP A 105 35.56 26.52 18.86
C ASP A 105 34.90 26.85 17.52
N ASN A 106 35.47 27.87 16.88
CA ASN A 106 35.23 28.25 15.50
C ASN A 106 35.60 27.11 14.56
N ASN A 107 34.74 26.79 13.59
CA ASN A 107 35.25 26.24 12.34
C ASN A 107 34.48 26.80 11.15
N ASP A 108 35.02 27.93 10.73
CA ASP A 108 34.92 28.51 9.39
C ASP A 108 35.50 27.49 8.41
N CYS A 109 34.68 26.99 7.48
CA CYS A 109 35.14 26.13 6.40
C CYS A 109 34.87 26.86 5.09
N GLU A 110 35.95 27.46 4.60
CA GLU A 110 36.06 28.24 3.40
C GLU A 110 35.51 27.51 2.16
N LYS A 111 34.95 28.33 1.29
CA LYS A 111 34.63 28.02 -0.09
C LYS A 111 35.92 27.77 -0.85
N ASP A 112 35.95 26.70 -1.64
CA ASP A 112 37.01 26.51 -2.63
C ASP A 112 36.36 26.38 -4.02
N ASP A 113 36.44 27.49 -4.76
CA ASP A 113 36.15 27.61 -6.17
C ASP A 113 37.28 26.94 -6.97
N ARG A 114 36.96 25.92 -7.77
CA ARG A 114 37.84 25.48 -8.87
C ARG A 114 37.07 25.26 -10.15
N ASP A 115 37.06 26.32 -10.96
CA ASP A 115 37.04 26.24 -12.40
C ASP A 115 38.31 25.53 -12.91
N LYS A 116 38.13 24.50 -13.74
CA LYS A 116 39.07 24.15 -14.81
C LYS A 116 38.31 23.63 -16.02
N GLU A 117 38.49 24.37 -17.11
CA GLU A 117 38.00 24.11 -18.44
C GLU A 117 38.73 22.95 -19.15
N GLU A 118 38.11 22.55 -20.26
CA GLU A 118 38.69 22.12 -21.55
C GLU A 118 38.94 20.64 -21.92
N HIS A 119 38.23 20.28 -23.00
CA HIS A 119 38.56 19.45 -24.17
C HIS A 119 39.07 18.00 -23.96
N THR A 120 38.37 17.00 -24.52
CA THR A 120 38.50 16.53 -25.92
C THR A 120 37.36 15.51 -26.17
N GLY A 121 36.60 15.53 -27.27
CA GLY A 121 37.06 15.10 -28.58
C GLY A 121 36.99 13.56 -28.76
N ILE A 122 35.82 12.91 -28.61
CA ILE A 122 35.69 11.47 -28.91
C ILE A 122 34.86 11.23 -30.18
N LYS A 123 35.53 10.49 -31.07
CA LYS A 123 35.23 10.20 -32.46
C LYS A 123 34.03 9.27 -32.60
N LYS A 124 33.24 9.58 -33.62
CA LYS A 124 32.21 8.78 -34.27
C LYS A 124 32.80 7.42 -34.70
N LEU A 125 32.38 6.33 -34.04
CA LEU A 125 32.75 4.97 -34.43
C LEU A 125 31.60 4.34 -35.21
N VAL A 126 31.95 3.99 -36.45
CA VAL A 126 31.16 3.29 -37.45
C VAL A 126 30.86 1.88 -36.95
N VAL A 127 29.58 1.50 -36.92
CA VAL A 127 29.15 0.11 -36.71
C VAL A 127 29.05 -0.56 -38.08
N PRO A 128 29.76 -1.67 -38.33
CA PRO A 128 29.57 -2.46 -39.52
C PRO A 128 28.37 -3.40 -39.38
N GLU A 129 27.54 -3.33 -40.41
CA GLU A 129 26.46 -4.22 -40.78
C GLU A 129 27.00 -5.63 -41.12
N SER A 130 26.50 -6.68 -40.48
CA SER A 130 26.67 -8.06 -40.97
C SER A 130 25.60 -9.04 -40.48
N ASN A 131 24.71 -9.33 -41.42
CA ASN A 131 24.04 -10.58 -41.80
C ASN A 131 23.40 -11.58 -40.80
N PRO A 132 22.25 -12.18 -41.19
CA PRO A 132 21.49 -13.13 -40.39
C PRO A 132 21.99 -14.57 -40.55
N MET A 133 22.12 -15.28 -39.43
CA MET A 133 22.41 -16.72 -39.41
C MET A 133 21.11 -17.51 -39.32
N GLN A 134 20.79 -18.23 -40.41
CA GLN A 134 19.74 -19.23 -40.44
C GLN A 134 20.18 -20.45 -39.62
N VAL A 135 19.35 -20.90 -38.68
CA VAL A 135 19.54 -22.19 -37.99
C VAL A 135 18.36 -23.08 -38.31
N ALA A 136 18.65 -24.15 -39.04
CA ALA A 136 17.75 -25.22 -39.37
C ALA A 136 17.54 -26.15 -38.16
N SER A 137 16.29 -26.33 -37.73
CA SER A 137 15.92 -27.35 -36.74
C SER A 137 15.49 -28.64 -37.44
N LYS A 138 16.37 -29.65 -37.37
CA LYS A 138 16.09 -31.03 -37.75
C LYS A 138 15.15 -31.70 -36.74
N LYS A 139 14.05 -32.24 -37.26
CA LYS A 139 13.24 -33.31 -36.62
C LYS A 139 14.13 -34.51 -36.30
N LYS A 140 14.04 -35.04 -35.07
CA LYS A 140 14.37 -36.45 -34.80
C LYS A 140 13.39 -37.02 -33.77
N SER A 141 12.62 -37.98 -34.25
CA SER A 141 11.79 -38.91 -33.51
C SER A 141 12.63 -40.02 -32.87
N THR A 142 12.34 -40.38 -31.63
CA THR A 142 12.65 -41.70 -31.02
C THR A 142 11.63 -41.90 -29.90
N LYS A 143 10.65 -42.79 -30.09
CA LYS A 143 10.69 -44.24 -29.82
C LYS A 143 10.40 -44.53 -28.35
N THR A 144 9.14 -44.89 -28.12
CA THR A 144 8.57 -45.48 -26.91
C THR A 144 9.18 -46.87 -26.69
N GLU A 145 9.66 -47.14 -25.49
CA GLU A 145 9.94 -48.49 -24.99
C GLU A 145 9.42 -48.58 -23.56
N ASP A 146 8.46 -49.49 -23.40
CA ASP A 146 7.94 -49.96 -22.13
C ASP A 146 9.03 -50.67 -21.33
N ASN A 147 9.04 -50.49 -20.01
CA ASN A 147 9.54 -51.52 -19.10
C ASN A 147 8.97 -51.36 -17.69
N ASP A 148 8.15 -52.34 -17.33
CA ASP A 148 7.88 -52.78 -15.96
C ASP A 148 9.18 -53.04 -15.20
N LYS A 149 9.26 -52.54 -13.95
CA LYS A 149 9.82 -53.31 -12.84
C LYS A 149 9.52 -52.67 -11.48
N SER A 150 8.79 -53.45 -10.70
CA SER A 150 8.68 -53.44 -9.24
C SER A 150 10.04 -53.34 -8.54
N GLY A 151 10.09 -52.53 -7.48
CA GLY A 151 11.17 -52.53 -6.51
C GLY A 151 10.75 -51.71 -5.29
N ASP A 152 10.32 -52.41 -4.24
CA ASP A 152 10.21 -51.88 -2.89
C ASP A 152 11.62 -51.51 -2.40
N ASP A 153 11.84 -50.23 -2.07
CA ASP A 153 13.05 -49.80 -1.37
C ASP A 153 12.72 -48.65 -0.40
N ASP A 154 12.69 -49.01 0.88
CA ASP A 154 12.58 -48.12 2.04
C ASP A 154 13.87 -47.27 2.15
N SER A 155 13.81 -46.04 1.63
CA SER A 155 14.86 -45.05 1.82
C SER A 155 14.28 -43.74 2.36
N HIS A 156 14.61 -43.47 3.63
CA HIS A 156 14.39 -42.19 4.29
C HIS A 156 15.35 -41.13 3.72
N ASP A 157 14.96 -40.50 2.62
CA ASP A 157 15.61 -39.27 2.17
C ASP A 157 15.05 -38.07 2.93
N ALA A 158 15.91 -37.48 3.75
CA ALA A 158 15.70 -36.20 4.38
C ALA A 158 15.67 -35.12 3.27
N VAL A 159 14.47 -34.81 2.80
CA VAL A 159 14.20 -33.65 1.94
C VAL A 159 14.56 -32.39 2.72
N MET A 160 15.75 -31.85 2.43
CA MET A 160 16.08 -30.45 2.67
C MET A 160 15.10 -29.62 1.85
N THR A 161 14.02 -29.17 2.50
CA THR A 161 13.13 -28.16 1.94
C THR A 161 13.91 -26.86 1.87
N ASP A 162 14.38 -26.50 0.67
CA ASP A 162 14.87 -25.16 0.38
C ASP A 162 13.80 -24.16 0.81
N ASP A 163 14.18 -23.30 1.75
CA ASP A 163 13.34 -22.29 2.38
C ASP A 163 12.95 -21.25 1.32
N LYS A 164 11.85 -21.56 0.62
CA LYS A 164 11.25 -20.75 -0.43
C LYS A 164 10.67 -19.51 0.25
N THR A 165 11.53 -18.51 0.42
CA THR A 165 11.21 -17.16 0.89
C THR A 165 10.13 -16.58 -0.01
N THR A 166 8.87 -16.82 0.36
CA THR A 166 7.70 -16.23 -0.26
C THR A 166 7.68 -14.76 0.13
N SER A 167 8.34 -13.95 -0.72
CA SER A 167 8.34 -12.49 -0.62
C SER A 167 6.90 -12.01 -0.77
N THR A 168 6.20 -11.89 0.35
CA THR A 168 4.87 -11.28 0.38
C THR A 168 5.05 -9.84 -0.06
N ILE A 169 4.43 -9.45 -1.17
CA ILE A 169 4.53 -8.10 -1.74
C ILE A 169 3.89 -7.13 -0.76
N LYS A 170 4.69 -6.63 0.17
CA LYS A 170 4.28 -5.68 1.19
C LYS A 170 4.19 -4.30 0.54
N LYS A 171 2.98 -3.72 0.52
CA LYS A 171 2.80 -2.32 0.16
C LYS A 171 3.73 -1.49 1.05
N LEU A 172 4.69 -0.80 0.44
CA LEU A 172 5.64 0.05 1.17
C LEU A 172 4.84 1.05 2.01
N SER A 173 4.95 0.94 3.32
CA SER A 173 4.35 1.91 4.24
C SER A 173 4.97 3.28 4.00
N SER A 174 4.25 4.37 4.30
CA SER A 174 4.81 5.73 4.19
C SER A 174 6.09 5.89 5.03
N LYS A 175 6.27 5.09 6.09
CA LYS A 175 7.51 5.01 6.87
C LYS A 175 8.64 4.33 6.09
N GLU A 176 8.39 3.26 5.34
CA GLU A 176 9.38 2.60 4.49
C GLU A 176 9.77 3.46 3.28
N VAL A 177 8.82 4.19 2.69
CA VAL A 177 9.12 5.18 1.62
C VAL A 177 10.00 6.32 2.18
N LYS A 178 9.67 6.83 3.36
CA LYS A 178 10.47 7.86 4.03
C LYS A 178 11.86 7.33 4.44
N LYS A 179 11.93 6.10 4.94
CA LYS A 179 13.21 5.44 5.27
C LYS A 179 14.04 5.16 4.02
N ALA A 180 13.40 4.87 2.89
CA ALA A 180 14.07 4.69 1.61
C ALA A 180 14.59 6.01 1.02
N HIS A 181 13.95 7.14 1.33
CA HIS A 181 14.51 8.47 1.04
C HIS A 181 15.79 8.74 1.85
N ASP A 182 15.86 8.26 3.08
CA ASP A 182 17.04 8.41 3.94
C ASP A 182 18.13 7.36 3.62
N ASN A 183 17.76 6.29 2.93
CA ASN A 183 18.68 5.25 2.50
C ASN A 183 19.33 5.64 1.17
N LYS A 184 20.66 5.82 1.16
CA LYS A 184 21.44 6.26 -0.01
C LYS A 184 21.23 5.41 -1.28
N GLU A 185 20.73 4.18 -1.14
CA GLU A 185 20.57 3.22 -2.24
C GLU A 185 19.26 3.35 -3.03
N LEU A 186 18.17 3.90 -2.46
CA LEU A 186 16.93 4.07 -3.19
C LEU A 186 16.81 5.49 -3.74
N THR A 187 17.14 5.66 -5.02
CA THR A 187 16.93 6.94 -5.70
C THR A 187 15.44 7.30 -5.72
N LYS A 188 15.13 8.60 -5.71
CA LYS A 188 13.75 9.11 -5.83
C LYS A 188 13.05 8.59 -7.09
N GLN A 189 13.80 8.36 -8.17
CA GLN A 189 13.34 7.73 -9.41
C GLN A 189 12.84 6.30 -9.15
N ASN A 190 13.62 5.49 -8.43
CA ASN A 190 13.27 4.11 -8.11
C ASN A 190 12.03 4.05 -7.19
N ALA A 191 11.90 4.98 -6.23
CA ALA A 191 10.73 5.06 -5.38
C ALA A 191 9.45 5.38 -6.18
N LEU A 192 9.54 6.33 -7.13
CA LEU A 192 8.44 6.67 -8.05
C LEU A 192 8.01 5.44 -8.86
N LEU A 193 8.96 4.77 -9.51
CA LEU A 193 8.68 3.61 -10.35
C LEU A 193 8.09 2.45 -9.53
N LYS A 194 8.63 2.17 -8.33
CA LYS A 194 8.09 1.12 -7.45
C LYS A 194 6.63 1.36 -7.07
N ILE A 195 6.24 2.60 -6.81
CA ILE A 195 4.83 2.92 -6.51
C ILE A 195 3.96 2.74 -7.73
N MET A 196 4.42 3.17 -8.91
CA MET A 196 3.67 2.93 -10.14
C MET A 196 3.54 1.44 -10.46
N VAL A 197 4.58 0.63 -10.21
CA VAL A 197 4.52 -0.84 -10.37
C VAL A 197 3.51 -1.42 -9.39
N ASN A 198 3.49 -0.99 -8.13
CA ASN A 198 2.51 -1.46 -7.16
C ASN A 198 1.06 -1.19 -7.60
N HIS A 199 0.81 -0.02 -8.19
CA HIS A 199 -0.50 0.29 -8.78
C HIS A 199 -0.82 -0.56 -9.99
N HIS A 200 0.17 -0.79 -10.86
CA HIS A 200 0.03 -1.67 -12.01
C HIS A 200 -0.28 -3.12 -11.60
N MET A 201 0.34 -3.62 -10.53
CA MET A 201 0.05 -4.93 -9.93
C MET A 201 -1.39 -5.05 -9.40
N VAL A 202 -1.96 -3.93 -8.95
CA VAL A 202 -3.36 -3.82 -8.53
C VAL A 202 -4.31 -3.66 -9.74
N GLY A 203 -3.79 -3.64 -10.97
CA GLY A 203 -4.57 -3.42 -12.19
C GLY A 203 -4.92 -1.95 -12.44
N THR A 204 -4.30 -1.01 -11.73
CA THR A 204 -4.41 0.42 -12.02
C THR A 204 -3.31 0.82 -12.99
N THR A 205 -3.64 0.87 -14.28
CA THR A 205 -2.68 1.19 -15.35
C THR A 205 -2.41 2.69 -15.49
N TYR A 206 -3.41 3.52 -15.18
CA TYR A 206 -3.36 4.97 -15.34
C TYR A 206 -3.36 5.68 -13.99
N LEU A 207 -2.34 6.49 -13.75
CA LEU A 207 -2.17 7.23 -12.51
C LEU A 207 -2.05 8.72 -12.76
N THR A 208 -2.67 9.50 -11.89
CA THR A 208 -2.44 10.94 -11.83
C THR A 208 -1.21 11.26 -10.98
N PHE A 209 -0.58 12.39 -11.26
CA PHE A 209 0.53 12.91 -10.46
C PHE A 209 0.15 13.07 -8.98
N GLU A 210 -1.09 13.49 -8.72
CA GLU A 210 -1.64 13.64 -7.35
C GLU A 210 -1.66 12.31 -6.58
N GLN A 211 -2.06 11.22 -7.24
CA GLN A 211 -2.10 9.88 -6.63
C GLN A 211 -0.70 9.39 -6.29
N ILE A 212 0.24 9.50 -7.23
CA ILE A 212 1.63 9.08 -7.04
C ILE A 212 2.26 9.81 -5.85
N PHE A 213 2.06 11.13 -5.75
CA PHE A 213 2.60 11.95 -4.66
C PHE A 213 1.96 11.63 -3.31
N LYS A 214 0.64 11.43 -3.31
CA LYS A 214 -0.10 11.04 -2.10
C LYS A 214 0.45 9.73 -1.53
N ASP A 215 0.68 8.74 -2.39
CA ASP A 215 1.14 7.42 -1.95
C ASP A 215 2.63 7.40 -1.57
N LEU A 216 3.44 8.27 -2.18
CA LEU A 216 4.79 8.53 -1.68
C LEU A 216 4.80 9.25 -0.32
N GLY A 217 3.70 9.90 0.06
CA GLY A 217 3.63 10.74 1.27
C GLY A 217 4.30 12.10 1.12
N PHE A 218 4.56 12.57 -0.12
CA PHE A 218 5.09 13.91 -0.36
C PHE A 218 3.98 14.93 -0.57
N LYS A 219 4.27 16.18 -0.21
CA LYS A 219 3.39 17.29 -0.55
C LYS A 219 3.48 17.56 -2.06
N PRO A 220 2.38 17.97 -2.70
CA PRO A 220 2.45 18.52 -4.05
C PRO A 220 3.48 19.65 -4.10
N LYS A 221 4.29 19.71 -5.17
CA LYS A 221 5.35 20.71 -5.41
C LYS A 221 6.70 20.49 -4.71
N ASP A 222 7.02 19.25 -4.32
CA ASP A 222 8.39 18.93 -3.92
C ASP A 222 9.32 18.97 -5.16
N LYS A 223 10.20 19.97 -5.21
CA LYS A 223 11.13 20.20 -6.33
C LYS A 223 12.00 18.99 -6.65
N ALA A 224 12.38 18.21 -5.64
CA ALA A 224 13.26 17.07 -5.84
C ALA A 224 12.51 15.88 -6.47
N ILE A 225 11.24 15.68 -6.11
CA ILE A 225 10.40 14.67 -6.76
C ILE A 225 10.00 15.12 -8.17
N GLU A 226 9.73 16.41 -8.39
CA GLU A 226 9.51 16.96 -9.73
C GLU A 226 10.71 16.75 -10.65
N GLN A 227 11.93 16.93 -10.13
CA GLN A 227 13.15 16.65 -10.88
C GLN A 227 13.30 15.16 -11.19
N ALA A 228 13.11 14.29 -10.20
CA ALA A 228 13.14 12.84 -10.42
C ALA A 228 12.08 12.38 -11.43
N TRP A 229 10.89 12.99 -11.40
CA TRP A 229 9.82 12.73 -12.37
C TRP A 229 10.23 13.11 -13.79
N LYS A 230 10.79 14.31 -13.98
CA LYS A 230 11.31 14.74 -15.29
C LYS A 230 12.36 13.78 -15.83
N GLU A 231 13.24 13.27 -14.97
CA GLU A 231 14.28 12.30 -15.36
C GLU A 231 13.68 10.95 -15.76
N VAL A 232 12.68 10.45 -15.03
CA VAL A 232 11.95 9.21 -15.37
C VAL A 232 11.23 9.35 -16.72
N CYS A 233 10.57 10.48 -16.96
CA CYS A 233 9.94 10.78 -18.26
C CYS A 233 10.97 10.94 -19.39
N ALA A 234 12.10 11.60 -19.13
CA ALA A 234 13.17 11.78 -20.12
C ALA A 234 13.80 10.44 -20.54
N LYS A 235 13.88 9.48 -19.61
CA LYS A 235 14.30 8.10 -19.86
C LYS A 235 13.22 7.23 -20.50
N LYS A 236 12.02 7.77 -20.78
CA LYS A 236 10.87 7.03 -21.34
C LYS A 236 10.43 5.82 -20.52
N LEU A 237 10.66 5.85 -19.20
CA LEU A 237 10.19 4.80 -18.28
C LEU A 237 8.71 5.01 -17.91
N VAL A 238 8.20 6.22 -18.11
CA VAL A 238 6.81 6.63 -17.89
C VAL A 238 6.39 7.51 -19.06
N GLU A 239 5.16 7.31 -19.52
CA GLU A 239 4.55 8.11 -20.58
C GLU A 239 3.20 8.70 -20.18
N GLU A 240 2.84 9.83 -20.80
CA GLU A 240 1.54 10.47 -20.61
C GLU A 240 0.49 9.72 -21.43
N ALA A 241 -0.52 9.18 -20.75
CA ALA A 241 -1.62 8.47 -21.36
C ALA A 241 -2.70 9.45 -21.84
N ASN A 242 -3.09 9.35 -23.10
CA ASN A 242 -4.16 10.17 -23.67
C ASN A 242 -5.53 9.57 -23.30
N VAL A 243 -6.01 9.90 -22.11
CA VAL A 243 -7.36 9.52 -21.65
C VAL A 243 -8.33 10.60 -22.13
N SER A 244 -9.18 10.23 -23.09
CA SER A 244 -9.93 11.13 -23.99
C SER A 244 -10.88 12.14 -23.34
N ASP A 245 -11.10 12.07 -22.02
CA ASP A 245 -12.18 12.80 -21.36
C ASP A 245 -11.78 13.40 -20.00
N SER A 246 -10.51 13.77 -19.85
CA SER A 246 -10.03 14.28 -18.57
C SER A 246 -9.20 15.55 -18.68
N ALA A 247 -9.59 16.55 -17.90
CA ALA A 247 -8.78 17.75 -17.67
C ALA A 247 -7.47 17.44 -16.91
N LYS A 248 -7.34 16.21 -16.40
CA LYS A 248 -6.18 15.74 -15.65
C LYS A 248 -5.25 14.96 -16.57
N LYS A 249 -3.95 15.10 -16.34
CA LYS A 249 -2.93 14.28 -17.00
C LYS A 249 -2.84 12.93 -16.31
N TYR A 250 -2.88 11.87 -17.09
CA TYR A 250 -2.67 10.50 -16.63
C TYR A 250 -1.35 9.98 -17.16
N PHE A 251 -0.74 9.10 -16.39
CA PHE A 251 0.56 8.53 -16.68
C PHE A 251 0.51 7.02 -16.51
N GLN A 252 1.24 6.31 -17.36
CA GLN A 252 1.39 4.86 -17.30
C GLN A 252 2.87 4.49 -17.37
N LEU A 253 3.22 3.33 -16.79
CA LEU A 253 4.56 2.77 -16.96
C LEU A 253 4.71 2.23 -18.37
N THR A 254 5.88 2.46 -18.96
CA THR A 254 6.28 1.76 -20.19
C THR A 254 6.81 0.37 -19.83
N PRO A 255 6.94 -0.57 -20.80
CA PRO A 255 7.56 -1.87 -20.54
C PRO A 255 8.96 -1.76 -19.93
N GLU A 256 9.77 -0.80 -20.39
CA GLU A 256 11.10 -0.52 -19.83
C GLU A 256 11.04 -0.05 -18.37
N GLY A 257 10.04 0.78 -18.04
CA GLY A 257 9.79 1.22 -16.67
C GLY A 257 9.41 0.08 -15.74
N ILE A 258 8.59 -0.86 -16.22
CA ILE A 258 8.23 -2.07 -15.49
C ILE A 258 9.47 -2.94 -15.30
N ASP A 259 10.22 -3.23 -16.36
CA ASP A 259 11.40 -4.10 -16.30
C ASP A 259 12.47 -3.60 -15.33
N LEU A 260 12.63 -2.27 -15.22
CA LEU A 260 13.60 -1.65 -14.32
C LEU A 260 13.18 -1.73 -12.84
N ALA A 261 11.89 -1.63 -12.54
CA ALA A 261 11.41 -1.41 -11.18
C ALA A 261 10.64 -2.59 -10.56
N ALA A 262 10.13 -3.50 -11.39
CA ALA A 262 9.45 -4.69 -10.95
C ALA A 262 10.40 -5.68 -10.26
N SER A 263 9.88 -6.42 -9.29
CA SER A 263 10.59 -7.60 -8.78
C SER A 263 10.71 -8.65 -9.87
N GLU A 264 11.74 -9.49 -9.78
CA GLU A 264 11.95 -10.61 -10.71
C GLU A 264 10.72 -11.52 -10.77
N ASP A 265 10.12 -11.81 -9.61
CA ASP A 265 8.86 -12.57 -9.52
C ASP A 265 7.73 -11.92 -10.33
N TYR A 266 7.59 -10.58 -10.26
CA TYR A 266 6.52 -9.90 -10.98
C TYR A 266 6.79 -9.86 -12.49
N ARG A 267 8.06 -9.69 -12.90
CA ARG A 267 8.45 -9.78 -14.32
C ARG A 267 8.18 -11.18 -14.86
N TYR A 268 8.47 -12.22 -14.09
CA TYR A 268 8.15 -13.59 -14.45
C TYR A 268 6.64 -13.81 -14.64
N GLN A 269 5.82 -13.26 -13.74
CA GLN A 269 4.36 -13.32 -13.84
C GLN A 269 3.82 -12.57 -15.06
N LEU A 270 4.42 -11.45 -15.44
CA LEU A 270 4.05 -10.71 -16.65
C LEU A 270 4.45 -11.45 -17.93
N ALA A 271 5.62 -12.11 -17.93
CA ALA A 271 6.09 -12.90 -19.06
C ALA A 271 5.31 -14.22 -19.22
N ASN A 272 4.79 -14.75 -18.12
CA ASN A 272 4.04 -16.00 -18.08
C ASN A 272 2.68 -15.75 -17.41
N PRO A 273 1.77 -15.02 -18.09
CA PRO A 273 0.44 -14.81 -17.54
C PRO A 273 -0.25 -16.17 -17.38
N PRO A 274 -1.05 -16.36 -16.31
CA PRO A 274 -1.76 -17.61 -16.11
C PRO A 274 -2.67 -17.88 -17.31
N GLN A 275 -2.69 -19.12 -17.78
CA GLN A 275 -3.49 -19.55 -18.92
C GLN A 275 -4.85 -20.11 -18.51
N THR A 276 -4.93 -20.60 -17.27
CA THR A 276 -6.13 -21.20 -16.69
C THR A 276 -6.55 -20.45 -15.43
N THR A 277 -7.84 -20.56 -15.10
CA THR A 277 -8.38 -19.96 -13.87
C THR A 277 -7.72 -20.58 -12.64
N GLU A 278 -7.41 -21.88 -12.70
CA GLU A 278 -6.73 -22.62 -11.64
C GLU A 278 -5.31 -22.09 -11.39
N GLU A 279 -4.52 -21.86 -12.46
CA GLU A 279 -3.18 -21.25 -12.35
C GLU A 279 -3.24 -19.84 -11.74
N LEU A 280 -4.22 -19.03 -12.15
CA LEU A 280 -4.45 -17.70 -11.58
C LEU A 280 -4.75 -17.80 -10.07
N HIS A 281 -5.60 -18.75 -9.67
CA HIS A 281 -5.93 -18.97 -8.26
C HIS A 281 -4.71 -19.37 -7.45
N GLU A 282 -3.86 -20.28 -7.96
CA GLU A 282 -2.61 -20.66 -7.30
C GLU A 282 -1.67 -19.46 -7.14
N GLN A 283 -1.55 -18.61 -8.16
CA GLN A 283 -0.73 -17.41 -8.12
C GLN A 283 -1.25 -16.41 -7.06
N ILE A 284 -2.57 -16.18 -7.01
CA ILE A 284 -3.19 -15.33 -6.00
C ILE A 284 -2.88 -15.88 -4.60
N LYS A 285 -3.09 -17.19 -4.39
CA LYS A 285 -2.84 -17.87 -3.11
C LYS A 285 -1.37 -17.81 -2.69
N LYS A 286 -0.43 -17.97 -3.62
CA LYS A 286 1.02 -17.91 -3.34
C LYS A 286 1.46 -16.55 -2.80
N SER A 287 0.80 -15.48 -3.22
CA SER A 287 1.08 -14.12 -2.76
C SER A 287 0.33 -13.74 -1.47
N ALA A 288 -0.69 -14.51 -1.10
CA ALA A 288 -1.58 -14.20 0.02
C ALA A 288 -1.03 -14.74 1.35
N SER A 289 -1.36 -14.06 2.45
CA SER A 289 -1.17 -14.62 3.80
C SER A 289 -2.01 -15.89 4.00
N LYS A 290 -1.66 -16.74 4.99
CA LYS A 290 -2.41 -17.96 5.31
C LYS A 290 -3.91 -17.73 5.48
N CYS A 291 -4.30 -16.69 6.21
CA CYS A 291 -5.71 -16.32 6.39
C CYS A 291 -6.31 -15.75 5.08
N GLY A 292 -5.52 -14.99 4.31
CA GLY A 292 -5.93 -14.56 2.97
C GLY A 292 -6.26 -15.73 2.03
N VAL A 293 -5.47 -16.81 2.03
CA VAL A 293 -5.76 -18.02 1.25
C VAL A 293 -7.12 -18.61 1.64
N GLN A 294 -7.39 -18.75 2.95
CA GLN A 294 -8.66 -19.28 3.45
C GLN A 294 -9.85 -18.40 3.04
N ILE A 295 -9.74 -17.07 3.16
CA ILE A 295 -10.77 -16.13 2.71
C ILE A 295 -11.06 -16.31 1.21
N PHE A 296 -10.00 -16.44 0.40
CA PHE A 296 -10.16 -16.63 -1.05
C PHE A 296 -10.87 -17.94 -1.36
N ASP A 297 -10.48 -19.05 -0.72
CA ASP A 297 -11.11 -20.36 -0.90
C ASP A 297 -12.58 -20.39 -0.46
N LEU A 298 -12.91 -19.72 0.65
CA LEU A 298 -14.28 -19.59 1.13
C LEU A 298 -15.17 -18.83 0.15
N LEU A 299 -14.68 -17.70 -0.39
CA LEU A 299 -15.42 -16.94 -1.40
C LEU A 299 -15.53 -17.69 -2.73
N LEU A 300 -14.50 -18.44 -3.12
CA LEU A 300 -14.55 -19.29 -4.30
C LEU A 300 -15.60 -20.41 -4.16
N LYS A 301 -15.68 -21.01 -2.98
CA LYS A 301 -16.59 -22.13 -2.69
C LYS A 301 -18.04 -21.68 -2.48
N ASN A 302 -18.25 -20.61 -1.73
CA ASN A 302 -19.58 -20.20 -1.25
C ASN A 302 -20.17 -19.02 -2.02
N GLY A 303 -19.37 -18.32 -2.84
CA GLY A 303 -19.78 -17.13 -3.56
C GLY A 303 -19.80 -15.88 -2.66
N SER A 304 -20.98 -15.32 -2.41
CA SER A 304 -21.15 -14.08 -1.65
C SER A 304 -21.19 -14.35 -0.15
N MET A 305 -20.28 -13.73 0.61
CA MET A 305 -20.22 -13.86 2.07
C MET A 305 -20.02 -12.50 2.75
N SER A 306 -20.65 -12.31 3.90
CA SER A 306 -20.39 -11.16 4.77
C SER A 306 -19.04 -11.27 5.46
N THR A 307 -18.55 -10.15 5.98
CA THR A 307 -17.28 -10.13 6.73
C THR A 307 -17.35 -10.96 8.02
N ASP A 308 -18.52 -11.00 8.68
CA ASP A 308 -18.72 -11.80 9.89
C ASP A 308 -18.67 -13.30 9.56
N GLU A 309 -19.40 -13.74 8.53
CA GLU A 309 -19.38 -15.14 8.06
C GLU A 309 -17.97 -15.58 7.64
N LEU A 310 -17.22 -14.72 6.94
CA LEU A 310 -15.83 -15.03 6.57
C LEU A 310 -14.92 -15.20 7.80
N ALA A 311 -15.07 -14.35 8.81
CA ALA A 311 -14.26 -14.44 10.03
C ALA A 311 -14.59 -15.71 10.83
N ASP A 312 -15.89 -16.00 10.98
CA ASP A 312 -16.40 -17.18 11.68
C ASP A 312 -15.94 -18.47 11.00
N GLU A 313 -16.05 -18.57 9.67
CA GLU A 313 -15.59 -19.74 8.89
C GLU A 313 -14.06 -19.89 8.86
N CYS A 314 -13.32 -18.78 8.93
CA CYS A 314 -11.87 -18.84 9.14
C CYS A 314 -11.49 -19.23 10.57
N GLY A 315 -12.43 -19.26 11.53
CA GLY A 315 -12.16 -19.54 12.94
C GLY A 315 -11.33 -18.46 13.61
N VAL A 316 -11.46 -17.20 13.18
CA VAL A 316 -10.69 -16.06 13.66
C VAL A 316 -11.60 -14.90 14.03
N SER A 317 -11.15 -14.04 14.94
CA SER A 317 -11.88 -12.79 15.20
C SER A 317 -11.89 -11.92 13.94
N LYS A 318 -13.05 -11.32 13.63
CA LYS A 318 -13.18 -10.30 12.58
C LYS A 318 -12.22 -9.13 12.75
N LYS A 319 -11.88 -8.79 14.01
CA LYS A 319 -10.91 -7.74 14.35
C LYS A 319 -9.48 -8.27 14.47
N GLY A 320 -9.27 -9.58 14.29
CA GLY A 320 -7.98 -10.21 14.37
C GLY A 320 -7.04 -9.70 13.27
N HIS A 321 -5.83 -9.31 13.65
CA HIS A 321 -4.84 -8.72 12.74
C HIS A 321 -4.64 -9.53 11.45
N ASN A 322 -4.55 -10.86 11.57
CA ASN A 322 -4.37 -11.76 10.42
C ASN A 322 -5.55 -11.74 9.44
N PHE A 323 -6.78 -11.68 9.96
CA PHE A 323 -7.99 -11.61 9.16
C PHE A 323 -8.07 -10.27 8.44
N VAL A 324 -7.93 -9.17 9.19
CA VAL A 324 -7.96 -7.81 8.64
C VAL A 324 -6.89 -7.64 7.56
N HIS A 325 -5.66 -8.11 7.82
CA HIS A 325 -4.57 -8.01 6.86
C HIS A 325 -4.84 -8.85 5.59
N GLY A 326 -5.22 -10.12 5.73
CA GLY A 326 -5.52 -11.00 4.60
C GLY A 326 -6.70 -10.51 3.75
N PHE A 327 -7.75 -10.02 4.41
CA PHE A 327 -8.92 -9.46 3.74
C PHE A 327 -8.60 -8.13 3.03
N LYS A 328 -7.87 -7.23 3.71
CA LYS A 328 -7.41 -5.95 3.15
C LYS A 328 -6.50 -6.17 1.94
N GLN A 329 -5.67 -7.21 1.96
CA GLN A 329 -4.81 -7.60 0.83
C GLN A 329 -5.66 -7.87 -0.42
N HIS A 330 -6.63 -8.77 -0.34
CA HIS A 330 -7.50 -9.12 -1.47
C HIS A 330 -8.35 -7.96 -1.98
N LYS A 331 -8.87 -7.12 -1.07
CA LYS A 331 -9.57 -5.88 -1.45
C LYS A 331 -8.65 -4.91 -2.17
N THR A 332 -7.42 -4.77 -1.68
CA THR A 332 -6.44 -3.85 -2.27
C THR A 332 -6.06 -4.28 -3.68
N PHE A 333 -5.86 -5.57 -3.94
CA PHE A 333 -5.61 -6.08 -5.29
C PHE A 333 -6.86 -6.12 -6.17
N GLY A 334 -8.05 -5.95 -5.58
CA GLY A 334 -9.33 -6.01 -6.27
C GLY A 334 -9.76 -7.43 -6.63
N TYR A 335 -9.18 -8.45 -6.00
CA TYR A 335 -9.66 -9.83 -6.12
C TYR A 335 -10.99 -10.01 -5.40
N VAL A 336 -11.25 -9.21 -4.36
CA VAL A 336 -12.50 -9.21 -3.60
C VAL A 336 -13.18 -7.86 -3.76
N ILE A 337 -14.44 -7.87 -4.21
CA ILE A 337 -15.27 -6.69 -4.40
C ILE A 337 -16.56 -6.82 -3.61
N LYS A 338 -17.23 -5.69 -3.35
CA LYS A 338 -18.55 -5.71 -2.71
C LYS A 338 -19.56 -6.32 -3.68
N ASP A 339 -20.41 -7.21 -3.19
CA ASP A 339 -21.46 -7.82 -4.01
C ASP A 339 -22.51 -6.76 -4.41
N PRO A 340 -22.70 -6.48 -5.70
CA PRO A 340 -23.69 -5.49 -6.15
C PRO A 340 -25.14 -5.95 -5.92
N ASN A 341 -25.39 -7.25 -5.78
CA ASN A 341 -26.73 -7.81 -5.61
C ASN A 341 -27.15 -7.90 -4.15
N SER A 342 -26.22 -7.73 -3.22
CA SER A 342 -26.48 -7.85 -1.79
C SER A 342 -26.87 -6.52 -1.18
N LYS A 343 -27.96 -6.53 -0.40
CA LYS A 343 -28.34 -5.40 0.45
C LYS A 343 -27.45 -5.29 1.69
N ARG A 344 -26.78 -6.38 2.07
CA ARG A 344 -25.85 -6.44 3.20
C ARG A 344 -24.43 -6.18 2.71
N ALA A 345 -23.53 -5.86 3.64
CA ALA A 345 -22.10 -5.73 3.33
C ALA A 345 -21.48 -7.12 3.09
N SER A 346 -21.81 -7.74 1.95
CA SER A 346 -21.19 -8.98 1.49
C SER A 346 -20.21 -8.74 0.34
N TRP A 347 -19.35 -9.74 0.16
CA TRP A 347 -18.18 -9.70 -0.68
C TRP A 347 -18.16 -10.92 -1.58
N ILE A 348 -17.70 -10.73 -2.81
CA ILE A 348 -17.54 -11.77 -3.83
C ILE A 348 -16.15 -11.66 -4.45
N LEU A 349 -15.70 -12.74 -5.08
CA LEU A 349 -14.54 -12.67 -5.98
C LEU A 349 -14.88 -11.82 -7.20
N SER A 350 -13.94 -10.97 -7.61
CA SER A 350 -14.07 -10.12 -8.78
C SER A 350 -14.07 -10.96 -10.07
N PRO A 351 -15.12 -10.92 -10.89
CA PRO A 351 -15.19 -11.68 -12.13
C PRO A 351 -14.01 -11.41 -13.07
N ASP A 352 -13.58 -10.15 -13.17
CA ASP A 352 -12.56 -9.72 -14.13
C ASP A 352 -11.12 -9.97 -13.66
N LYS A 353 -10.93 -10.24 -12.36
CA LYS A 353 -9.59 -10.33 -11.74
C LYS A 353 -9.29 -11.66 -11.11
N ALA A 354 -10.32 -12.41 -10.71
CA ALA A 354 -10.17 -13.72 -10.10
C ALA A 354 -10.46 -14.86 -11.10
N PHE A 355 -10.89 -14.55 -12.33
CA PHE A 355 -11.22 -15.54 -13.34
C PHE A 355 -10.68 -15.11 -14.71
N ILE A 356 -10.29 -16.10 -15.52
CA ILE A 356 -9.93 -15.88 -16.92
C ILE A 356 -11.17 -16.18 -17.76
N ASN A 357 -11.63 -15.18 -18.52
CA ASN A 357 -12.82 -15.27 -19.37
C ASN A 357 -12.53 -15.89 -20.74
#